data_AF-A0A6A5S4U5-F1
#
_entry.id   AF-A0A6A5S4U5-F1
#
_cell.length_a   1.000
_cell.length_b   1.000
_cell.length_c   1.000
_cell.angle_alpha   90.00
_cell.angle_beta   90.00
_cell.angle_gamma   90.00
#
_symmetry.space_group_name_H-M   'P 1'
#
loop_
_entity.id
_entity.type
_entity.pdbx_description
1 polymer ?
#
loop_
_entity_poly.entity_id
_entity_poly.type
_entity_poly.pdbx_seq_one_letter_code
_entity_poly.pdbx_strand_id
1 'polypeptide(L)' 'MTPHPDAVADCVLQTFEQLPDKRKPRPRIDGSREWVPLAGIVLSRGNRSLHPEGAVCLCS' A
#
# COMPACT_ATOMS: atom_id res chain seq x y z
N MET A 1 -18.04 6.74 -10.93
CA MET A 1 -17.74 7.55 -9.74
C MET A 1 -16.33 7.21 -9.33
N THR A 2 -15.47 8.20 -9.21
CA THR A 2 -14.05 8.01 -8.88
C THR A 2 -13.93 7.77 -7.37
N PRO A 3 -13.13 6.78 -6.91
CA PRO A 3 -12.93 6.58 -5.48
C PRO A 3 -12.26 7.80 -4.84
N HIS A 4 -12.59 8.06 -3.57
CA HIS A 4 -11.95 9.12 -2.79
C HIS A 4 -10.44 8.86 -2.69
N PRO A 5 -9.57 9.87 -2.81
CA PRO A 5 -8.12 9.67 -2.73
C PRO A 5 -7.68 8.98 -1.43
N ASP A 6 -8.26 9.34 -0.29
CA ASP A 6 -7.94 8.68 0.98
C ASP A 6 -8.26 7.19 0.97
N ALA A 7 -9.38 6.79 0.35
CA ALA A 7 -9.72 5.37 0.22
C ALA A 7 -8.70 4.61 -0.65
N VAL A 8 -8.10 5.28 -1.64
CA VAL A 8 -7.01 4.71 -2.45
C VAL A 8 -5.74 4.57 -1.59
N ALA A 9 -5.39 5.61 -0.84
CA ALA A 9 -4.22 5.60 0.05
C ALA A 9 -4.33 4.52 1.13
N ASP A 10 -5.48 4.43 1.80
CA ASP A 10 -5.76 3.42 2.83
C ASP A 10 -5.65 2.01 2.26
N CYS A 11 -6.18 1.77 1.06
CA CYS A 11 -6.09 0.47 0.39
C CYS A 11 -4.62 0.09 0.12
N VAL A 12 -3.81 1.02 -0.40
CA VAL A 12 -2.38 0.78 -0.63
C VAL A 12 -1.64 0.50 0.67
N LEU A 13 -1.89 1.28 1.72
CA LEU A 13 -1.24 1.11 3.02
C LEU A 13 -1.63 -0.22 3.67
N GLN A 14 -2.91 -0.61 3.60
CA GLN A 14 -3.38 -1.87 4.15
C GLN A 14 -2.76 -3.07 3.42
N THR A 15 -2.66 -3.01 2.09
CA THR A 15 -1.96 -4.05 1.31
C THR A 15 -0.47 -4.09 1.64
N PHE A 16 0.18 -2.93 1.75
CA PHE A 16 1.59 -2.85 2.12
C PHE A 16 1.85 -3.53 3.46
N GLU A 17 1.00 -3.32 4.46
CA GLU A 17 1.16 -3.96 5.76
C GLU A 17 0.99 -5.48 5.75
N GLN A 18 0.27 -6.04 4.77
CA GLN A 18 0.11 -7.49 4.60
C GLN A 18 1.28 -8.14 3.85
N LEU A 19 2.18 -7.35 3.26
CA LEU A 19 3.32 -7.91 2.54
C LEU A 19 4.30 -8.64 3.49
N PRO A 20 4.94 -9.73 3.02
CA PRO A 20 6.03 -10.36 3.78
C PRO A 20 7.15 -9.38 4.08
N ASP A 21 7.80 -9.50 5.24
CA ASP A 21 8.85 -8.57 5.69
C ASP A 21 9.98 -8.36 4.68
N LYS A 22 10.35 -9.40 3.90
CA LYS A 22 11.36 -9.31 2.83
C LYS A 22 11.00 -8.34 1.70
N ARG A 23 9.74 -7.90 1.61
CA ARG A 23 9.23 -6.92 0.64
C ARG A 23 9.08 -5.52 1.24
N LYS A 24 9.34 -5.36 2.54
CA LYS A 24 9.29 -4.08 3.25
C LYS A 24 10.72 -3.54 3.45
N PRO A 25 10.89 -2.21 3.61
CA PRO A 25 12.17 -1.64 4.01
C PRO A 25 12.69 -2.27 5.29
N ARG A 26 13.97 -2.64 5.30
CA ARG A 26 14.58 -3.24 6.49
C ARG A 26 14.65 -2.21 7.62
N PRO A 27 14.26 -2.56 8.85
CA PRO A 27 14.54 -1.74 10.01
C PRO A 27 16.06 -1.56 10.16
N ARG A 28 16.49 -0.34 10.47
CA ARG A 28 17.87 -0.03 10.86
C ARG A 28 18.10 -0.50 12.30
N ILE A 29 19.36 -0.52 12.71
CA ILE A 29 19.80 -1.00 14.05
C ILE A 29 19.13 -0.21 15.19
N ASP A 30 18.77 1.05 14.95
CA ASP A 30 18.11 1.94 15.90
C ASP A 30 16.57 1.81 15.90
N GLY A 31 16.01 0.85 15.16
CA GLY A 31 14.58 0.63 15.02
C GLY A 31 13.89 1.61 14.05
N SER A 32 14.62 2.58 13.49
CA SER A 32 14.08 3.43 12.43
C SER A 32 13.93 2.65 11.12
N ARG A 33 12.96 3.00 10.30
CA ARG A 33 12.86 2.48 8.92
C ARG A 33 13.39 3.55 7.98
N GLU A 34 14.07 3.12 6.94
CA GLU A 34 14.40 4.01 5.83
C GLU A 34 13.11 4.54 5.20
N TRP A 35 13.04 5.86 5.00
CA TRP A 35 11.97 6.48 4.25
C TRP A 35 12.17 6.15 2.77
N VAL A 36 11.36 5.24 2.27
CA VAL A 36 11.24 4.99 0.82
C VAL A 36 9.89 5.49 0.34
N PRO A 37 9.81 6.04 -0.88
CA PRO A 37 8.52 6.31 -1.49
C PRO A 37 7.74 5.00 -1.66
N LEU A 38 6.50 4.99 -1.16
CA LEU A 38 5.56 3.91 -1.40
C LEU A 38 4.65 4.31 -2.56
N ALA A 39 4.60 3.46 -3.58
CA ALA A 39 3.64 3.58 -4.67
C ALA A 39 2.73 2.36 -4.69
N GLY A 40 1.47 2.55 -5.09
CA GLY A 40 0.53 1.45 -5.26
C GLY A 40 -0.48 1.72 -6.34
N ILE A 41 -0.94 0.63 -6.98
CA ILE A 41 -1.99 0.66 -8.00
C ILE A 41 -3.19 -0.06 -7.41
N VAL A 42 -4.36 0.59 -7.43
CA VAL A 42 -5.61 0.02 -6.90
C VAL A 42 -6.60 -0.17 -8.04
N LEU A 43 -7.07 -1.40 -8.24
CA LEU A 43 -8.17 -1.69 -9.15
C LEU A 43 -9.52 -1.42 -8.48
N SER A 44 -10.31 -0.52 -9.05
CA SER A 44 -11.69 -0.26 -8.63
C SER A 44 -12.68 -0.75 -9.67
N ARG A 45 -13.65 -1.57 -9.25
CA ARG A 45 -14.79 -1.97 -10.09
C ARG A 45 -16.02 -1.18 -9.66
N GLY A 46 -16.18 0.03 -10.19
CA GLY A 46 -17.39 0.85 -10.02
C GLY A 46 -17.77 1.10 -8.55
N ASN A 47 -19.07 1.04 -8.25
CA ASN A 47 -19.69 1.30 -6.94
C ASN A 47 -19.34 0.31 -5.80
N ARG A 48 -18.30 -0.50 -5.95
CA ARG A 48 -17.83 -1.40 -4.90
C ARG A 48 -16.69 -0.75 -4.12
N SER A 49 -16.70 -0.96 -2.80
CA SER A 49 -15.59 -0.58 -1.92
C SER A 49 -14.26 -1.13 -2.44
N LEU A 50 -13.19 -0.34 -2.28
CA LEU A 50 -11.84 -0.79 -2.58
C LEU A 50 -11.48 -1.94 -1.64
N HIS A 51 -10.82 -2.96 -2.16
CA HIS A 51 -10.40 -4.12 -1.39
C HIS A 51 -8.89 -4.35 -1.59
N PRO A 52 -8.14 -4.68 -0.53
CA PRO A 52 -6.68 -4.86 -0.59
C PRO A 52 -6.23 -5.90 -1.62
N GLU A 53 -7.06 -6.90 -1.88
CA GLU A 53 -6.82 -7.98 -2.86
C GLU A 53 -6.66 -7.46 -4.31
N GLY A 54 -7.18 -6.26 -4.61
CA GLY A 54 -7.05 -5.61 -5.91
C GLY A 54 -5.91 -4.60 -6.01
N ALA A 55 -5.08 -4.49 -4.97
CA ALA A 55 -4.00 -3.51 -4.91
C ALA A 55 -2.61 -4.19 -4.98
N VAL A 56 -1.67 -3.52 -5.66
CA VAL A 56 -0.27 -3.93 -5.74
C VAL A 56 0.60 -2.79 -5.26
N CYS A 57 1.59 -3.08 -4.40
CA CYS A 57 2.52 -2.11 -3.85
C CYS A 57 3.92 -2.29 -4.46
N LEU A 58 4.59 -1.18 -4.74
CA LEU A 58 6.00 -1.12 -5.10
C LEU A 58 6.74 -0.22 -4.11
N CYS A 59 7.79 -0.76 -3.50
CA CYS A 59 8.82 0.02 -2.82
C CYS A 59 9.97 0.20 -3.82
N SER A 60 10.35 1.46 -4.09
CA SER A 60 11.53 1.79 -4.91
C SER A 60 12.78 1.88 -4.04
#